data_AF-A0A9Q9DVA4-F1
#
_entry.id   AF-A0A9Q9DVA4-F1
#
_cell.length_a   1.000
_cell.length_b   1.000
_cell.length_c   1.000
_cell.angle_alpha   90.00
_cell.angle_beta   90.00
_cell.angle_gamma   90.00
#
_symmetry.space_group_name_H-M   'P 1'
#
loop_
_entity.id
_entity.type
_entity.pdbx_description
1 polymer ?
#
loop_
_entity_poly.entity_id
_entity_poly.type
_entity_poly.pdbx_seq_one_letter_code
_entity_poly.pdbx_strand_id
1 'polypeptide(L)'
;MRPFFSALFAALASIPLLAVAHLEYGHQHAHREVHGRAIKTEVVVVTETVYTTVTAAPSLSAAANLPQWSVFNISSKSAASTTSRTASPSVALPLEPSKAPDNPYSALIPQPNNAIVVNSCNYDVYVSSIGDESCGPGNMSYRVPPNSTYIEPIRKCYKSGIALKVCKTQELKKPMQFEYTVWDDKKTVSYDISYLDCMVERDGFKDFTQCVGHERGIQATAGKNCPAFHCLAEIECGLHAYTVPEFGYMPGAPVGACDVEKGVAFELCAENRA
;
A
#
# COMPACT_ATOMS: atom_id res chain seq x y z
N MET A 1 6.48 -44.48 -59.94
CA MET A 1 6.98 -45.71 -59.28
C MET A 1 7.84 -45.30 -58.10
N ARG A 2 7.46 -45.72 -56.89
CA ARG A 2 8.27 -45.60 -55.66
C ARG A 2 9.39 -46.66 -55.68
N PRO A 3 10.40 -46.53 -54.81
CA PRO A 3 10.46 -47.53 -53.75
C PRO A 3 10.61 -46.94 -52.34
N PHE A 4 10.07 -47.72 -51.41
CA PHE A 4 10.10 -47.57 -49.96
C PHE A 4 11.40 -48.16 -49.38
N PHE A 5 11.90 -47.58 -48.29
CA PHE A 5 12.66 -48.32 -47.28
C PHE A 5 12.22 -47.91 -45.88
N SER A 6 11.78 -48.91 -45.11
CA SER A 6 11.54 -48.86 -43.67
C SER A 6 12.85 -49.02 -42.91
N ALA A 7 12.99 -48.35 -41.76
CA ALA A 7 13.86 -48.80 -40.69
C ALA A 7 13.21 -48.52 -39.33
N LEU A 8 12.97 -49.61 -38.62
CA LEU A 8 12.55 -49.72 -37.22
C LEU A 8 13.78 -49.49 -36.33
N PHE A 9 13.67 -48.70 -35.26
CA PHE A 9 14.56 -48.83 -34.11
C PHE A 9 13.77 -48.65 -32.81
N ALA A 10 13.74 -49.73 -32.03
CA ALA A 10 13.35 -49.75 -30.63
C ALA A 10 14.57 -49.40 -29.78
N ALA A 11 14.39 -48.59 -28.73
CA ALA A 11 15.40 -48.40 -27.69
C ALA A 11 14.75 -48.41 -26.30
N LEU A 12 15.45 -49.10 -25.41
CA LEU A 12 15.08 -49.57 -24.08
C LEU A 12 14.99 -48.45 -23.03
N ALA A 13 14.27 -48.81 -21.96
CA ALA A 13 14.03 -48.05 -20.75
C ALA A 13 15.28 -47.82 -19.88
N SER A 14 15.26 -46.70 -19.16
CA SER A 14 15.97 -46.53 -17.89
C SER A 14 15.23 -45.51 -17.01
N ILE A 15 14.67 -46.00 -15.90
CA ILE A 15 14.05 -45.21 -14.82
C ILE A 15 15.15 -44.92 -13.78
N PRO A 16 15.35 -43.66 -13.34
CA PRO A 16 16.00 -43.37 -12.08
C PRO A 16 14.98 -43.12 -10.95
N LEU A 17 15.23 -43.77 -9.82
CA LEU A 17 14.57 -43.59 -8.53
C LEU A 17 14.94 -42.24 -7.88
N LEU A 18 13.90 -41.59 -7.34
CA LEU A 18 13.81 -40.72 -6.15
C LEU A 18 15.07 -40.02 -5.59
N ALA A 19 14.98 -38.69 -5.49
CA ALA A 19 15.45 -37.94 -4.33
C ALA A 19 14.43 -36.86 -3.97
N VAL A 20 13.87 -36.94 -2.76
CA VAL A 20 13.02 -35.93 -2.15
C VAL A 20 13.94 -34.89 -1.50
N ALA A 21 13.88 -33.65 -1.96
CA ALA A 21 14.49 -32.50 -1.31
C ALA A 21 13.39 -31.50 -0.97
N HIS A 22 13.38 -31.06 0.29
CA HIS A 22 12.49 -30.05 0.83
C HIS A 22 12.61 -28.73 0.04
N LEU A 23 11.49 -28.27 -0.54
CA LEU A 23 11.36 -26.97 -1.17
C LEU A 23 10.92 -25.95 -0.11
N GLU A 24 11.88 -25.16 0.38
CA GLU A 24 11.57 -23.81 0.87
C GLU A 24 11.09 -22.98 -0.33
N TYR A 25 9.88 -22.46 -0.21
CA TYR A 25 9.16 -21.76 -1.27
C TYR A 25 9.64 -20.30 -1.35
N GLY A 26 10.86 -20.10 -1.84
CA GLY A 26 11.37 -18.80 -2.26
C GLY A 26 11.07 -18.58 -3.73
N HIS A 27 9.94 -17.95 -4.06
CA HIS A 27 9.61 -17.59 -5.45
C HIS A 27 10.33 -16.30 -5.86
N GLN A 28 11.44 -16.49 -6.57
CA GLN A 28 12.05 -15.49 -7.44
C GLN A 28 11.16 -15.34 -8.69
N HIS A 29 10.47 -14.21 -8.82
CA HIS A 29 9.71 -13.91 -10.04
C HIS A 29 10.66 -13.47 -11.16
N ALA A 30 10.85 -14.35 -12.14
CA ALA A 30 11.41 -14.03 -13.43
C ALA A 30 10.44 -13.13 -14.20
N HIS A 31 10.76 -11.84 -14.30
CA HIS A 31 10.23 -11.01 -15.37
C HIS A 31 10.80 -11.52 -16.70
N ARG A 32 9.92 -11.77 -17.67
CA ARG A 32 10.28 -12.10 -19.05
C ARG A 32 10.95 -10.87 -19.68
N GLU A 33 12.28 -10.78 -19.59
CA GLU A 33 13.09 -9.84 -20.37
C GLU A 33 13.58 -10.50 -21.67
N VAL A 34 13.14 -9.94 -22.80
CA VAL A 34 13.85 -10.08 -24.07
C VAL A 34 14.95 -9.01 -24.07
N HIS A 35 16.16 -9.41 -23.72
CA HIS A 35 17.43 -9.15 -24.42
C HIS A 35 18.61 -9.49 -23.51
N GLY A 36 19.33 -10.55 -23.88
CA GLY A 36 20.43 -11.09 -23.09
C GLY A 36 21.65 -10.16 -23.02
N ARG A 37 22.18 -9.99 -21.81
CA ARG A 37 23.57 -9.63 -21.57
C ARG A 37 24.07 -10.45 -20.37
N ALA A 38 25.13 -11.21 -20.57
CA ALA A 38 25.74 -12.01 -19.52
C ALA A 38 26.37 -11.11 -18.46
N ILE A 39 25.89 -11.22 -17.22
CA ILE A 39 26.48 -10.54 -16.05
C ILE A 39 27.25 -11.59 -15.25
N LYS A 40 28.56 -11.35 -15.11
CA LYS A 40 29.47 -12.12 -14.26
C LYS A 40 29.35 -11.55 -12.84
N THR A 41 28.71 -12.26 -11.94
CA THR A 41 28.63 -11.89 -10.52
C THR A 41 29.90 -12.31 -9.79
N GLU A 42 30.64 -11.33 -9.29
CA GLU A 42 31.71 -11.52 -8.30
C GLU A 42 31.09 -11.34 -6.92
N VAL A 43 31.21 -12.37 -6.08
CA VAL A 43 30.64 -12.39 -4.73
C VAL A 43 31.59 -11.63 -3.80
N VAL A 44 31.18 -10.44 -3.38
CA VAL A 44 31.90 -9.68 -2.34
C VAL A 44 31.36 -10.10 -0.98
N VAL A 45 32.20 -10.78 -0.20
CA VAL A 45 31.92 -11.16 1.19
C VAL A 45 32.14 -9.92 2.07
N VAL A 46 31.07 -9.41 2.68
CA VAL A 46 31.12 -8.27 3.62
C VAL A 46 31.35 -8.82 5.03
N THR A 47 32.46 -8.39 5.66
CA THR A 47 32.82 -8.75 7.04
C THR A 47 32.23 -7.79 8.07
N GLU A 48 31.62 -8.42 9.08
CA GLU A 48 31.35 -8.00 10.47
C GLU A 48 30.79 -6.60 10.77
N THR A 49 29.55 -6.59 11.27
CA THR A 49 28.93 -5.45 11.94
C THR A 49 29.19 -5.53 13.45
N VAL A 50 29.98 -4.60 13.99
CA VAL A 50 30.20 -4.45 15.45
C VAL A 50 29.16 -3.51 16.03
N TYR A 51 28.32 -4.00 16.95
CA TYR A 51 27.38 -3.17 17.70
C TYR A 51 28.01 -2.73 19.03
N THR A 52 28.02 -1.42 19.29
CA THR A 52 28.41 -0.86 20.59
C THR A 52 27.15 -0.43 21.33
N THR A 53 26.81 -1.14 22.39
CA THR A 53 25.67 -0.81 23.25
C THR A 53 26.10 0.26 24.27
N VAL A 54 25.51 1.45 24.21
CA VAL A 54 25.70 2.49 25.23
C VAL A 54 24.53 2.46 26.20
N THR A 55 24.78 2.03 27.44
CA THR A 55 23.80 2.05 28.52
C THR A 55 23.85 3.41 29.22
N ALA A 56 22.86 4.26 28.97
CA ALA A 56 22.65 5.47 29.76
C ALA A 56 21.85 5.12 31.03
N ALA A 57 22.39 5.46 32.20
CA ALA A 57 21.71 5.29 33.48
C ALA A 57 20.56 6.30 33.62
N PRO A 58 19.38 5.89 34.12
CA PRO A 58 18.28 6.81 34.37
C PRO A 58 18.55 7.68 35.61
N SER A 59 18.45 9.00 35.45
CA SER A 59 18.35 9.94 36.56
C SER A 59 16.97 9.83 37.21
N LEU A 60 16.94 9.41 38.46
CA LEU A 60 15.75 9.40 39.31
C LEU A 60 15.39 10.83 39.73
N SER A 61 14.19 11.29 39.37
CA SER A 61 13.54 12.39 40.08
C SER A 61 12.03 12.35 39.96
N ALA A 62 11.41 12.44 41.14
CA ALA A 62 10.09 12.97 41.46
C ALA A 62 8.85 12.10 41.17
N ALA A 63 8.33 11.59 42.29
CA ALA A 63 6.96 11.15 42.49
C ALA A 63 5.95 12.29 42.27
N ALA A 64 4.80 11.96 41.70
CA ALA A 64 3.55 12.63 42.01
C ALA A 64 2.35 11.71 41.72
N ASN A 65 1.46 11.67 42.70
CA ASN A 65 0.20 10.96 42.75
C ASN A 65 -0.77 11.30 41.61
N LEU A 66 -1.70 10.37 41.32
CA LEU A 66 -3.17 10.53 41.14
C LEU A 66 -3.73 9.44 40.19
N PRO A 67 -5.06 9.25 40.07
CA PRO A 67 -5.97 8.72 41.07
C PRO A 67 -6.62 7.39 40.61
N GLN A 68 -7.23 6.74 41.57
CA GLN A 68 -7.99 5.50 41.51
C GLN A 68 -9.18 5.59 40.53
N TRP A 69 -9.18 4.77 39.48
CA TRP A 69 -10.31 4.60 38.57
C TRP A 69 -11.33 3.63 39.17
N SER A 70 -12.52 4.13 39.43
CA SER A 70 -13.70 3.38 39.83
C SER A 70 -14.21 2.52 38.69
N VAL A 71 -14.39 1.23 38.99
CA VAL A 71 -14.95 0.18 38.13
C VAL A 71 -16.42 0.52 37.81
N PHE A 72 -16.73 0.73 36.53
CA PHE A 72 -18.10 0.80 36.05
C PHE A 72 -18.66 -0.61 35.90
N ASN A 73 -19.70 -0.89 36.69
CA ASN A 73 -20.45 -2.13 36.72
C ASN A 73 -21.55 -2.05 35.65
N ILE A 74 -21.37 -2.72 34.51
CA ILE A 74 -22.39 -2.77 33.45
C ILE A 74 -23.33 -3.95 33.74
N SER A 75 -24.55 -3.60 34.12
CA SER A 75 -25.67 -4.52 34.35
C SER A 75 -26.16 -5.11 33.02
N SER A 76 -25.98 -6.41 32.86
CA SER A 76 -26.59 -7.21 31.80
C SER A 76 -28.08 -7.42 32.10
N LYS A 77 -28.97 -6.84 31.29
CA LYS A 77 -30.41 -7.17 31.31
C LYS A 77 -30.90 -7.68 29.95
N SER A 78 -31.35 -8.93 30.03
CA SER A 78 -32.52 -9.52 29.39
C SER A 78 -32.53 -9.74 27.88
N ALA A 79 -32.43 -11.03 27.57
CA ALA A 79 -32.88 -11.69 26.37
C ALA A 79 -34.33 -11.33 26.01
N ALA A 80 -34.54 -11.00 24.74
CA ALA A 80 -35.84 -11.07 24.07
C ALA A 80 -35.78 -12.17 23.02
N SER A 81 -36.57 -13.21 23.26
CA SER A 81 -36.81 -14.33 22.35
C SER A 81 -37.47 -13.82 21.07
N THR A 82 -36.79 -13.95 19.94
CA THR A 82 -37.34 -13.62 18.63
C THR A 82 -37.65 -14.91 17.88
N THR A 83 -38.90 -15.03 17.48
CA THR A 83 -39.52 -16.13 16.75
C THR A 83 -38.88 -16.30 15.36
N SER A 84 -38.43 -17.52 15.08
CA SER A 84 -37.97 -17.95 13.77
C SER A 84 -39.15 -18.07 12.80
N ARG A 85 -39.25 -17.13 11.85
CA ARG A 85 -40.04 -17.30 10.63
C ARG A 85 -39.14 -17.88 9.55
N THR A 86 -39.43 -19.10 9.14
CA THR A 86 -38.87 -19.77 7.96
C THR A 86 -39.26 -18.98 6.72
N ALA A 87 -38.35 -18.14 6.22
CA ALA A 87 -38.52 -17.46 4.94
C ALA A 87 -38.10 -18.41 3.81
N SER A 88 -38.95 -18.48 2.78
CA SER A 88 -38.69 -19.19 1.53
C SER A 88 -37.41 -18.70 0.85
N PRO A 89 -36.70 -19.56 0.11
CA PRO A 89 -35.53 -19.16 -0.68
C PRO A 89 -36.01 -18.28 -1.84
N SER A 90 -36.03 -16.97 -1.62
CA SER A 90 -36.13 -15.99 -2.69
C SER A 90 -34.75 -15.94 -3.36
N VAL A 91 -34.71 -16.30 -4.64
CA VAL A 91 -33.53 -16.16 -5.49
C VAL A 91 -33.17 -14.67 -5.49
N ALA A 92 -32.19 -14.29 -4.68
CA ALA A 92 -31.69 -12.93 -4.60
C ALA A 92 -31.09 -12.58 -5.97
N LEU A 93 -31.76 -11.67 -6.68
CA LEU A 93 -31.18 -11.01 -7.83
C LEU A 93 -29.85 -10.37 -7.42
N PRO A 94 -28.81 -10.42 -8.27
CA PRO A 94 -27.55 -9.76 -8.00
C PRO A 94 -27.81 -8.29 -7.64
N LEU A 95 -27.47 -7.90 -6.41
CA LEU A 95 -27.51 -6.51 -5.97
C LEU A 95 -26.64 -5.72 -6.95
N GLU A 96 -27.25 -4.77 -7.68
CA GLU A 96 -26.49 -3.78 -8.44
C GLU A 96 -25.44 -3.16 -7.51
N PRO A 97 -24.20 -2.96 -7.98
CA PRO A 97 -23.18 -2.30 -7.18
C PRO A 97 -23.71 -0.96 -6.69
N SER A 98 -23.84 -0.83 -5.36
CA SER A 98 -24.19 0.42 -4.70
C SER A 98 -23.34 1.54 -5.29
N LYS A 99 -23.99 2.58 -5.83
CA LYS A 99 -23.34 3.80 -6.31
C LYS A 99 -22.34 4.26 -5.24
N ALA A 100 -21.09 4.51 -5.64
CA ALA A 100 -20.07 5.03 -4.72
C ALA A 100 -20.62 6.29 -4.02
N PRO A 101 -20.44 6.44 -2.70
CA PRO A 101 -20.89 7.62 -1.99
C PRO A 101 -20.32 8.88 -2.63
N ASP A 102 -21.14 9.94 -2.74
CA ASP A 102 -20.70 11.22 -3.28
C ASP A 102 -19.47 11.71 -2.48
N ASN A 103 -18.44 12.22 -3.16
CA ASN A 103 -17.22 12.70 -2.51
C ASN A 103 -17.56 13.81 -1.49
N PRO A 104 -17.34 13.58 -0.18
CA PRO A 104 -17.70 14.57 0.85
C PRO A 104 -16.65 15.66 1.01
N TYR A 105 -15.49 15.54 0.35
CA TYR A 105 -14.34 16.43 0.54
C TYR A 105 -14.25 17.51 -0.53
N SER A 106 -13.70 18.66 -0.13
CA SER A 106 -13.32 19.72 -1.06
C SER A 106 -12.41 19.17 -2.16
N ALA A 107 -12.68 19.55 -3.40
CA ALA A 107 -11.96 19.07 -4.57
C ALA A 107 -10.44 19.27 -4.42
N LEU A 108 -9.69 18.18 -4.54
CA LEU A 108 -8.24 18.21 -4.54
C LEU A 108 -7.73 18.63 -5.92
N ILE A 109 -6.83 19.62 -5.96
CA ILE A 109 -6.31 20.17 -7.21
C ILE A 109 -4.85 19.74 -7.38
N PRO A 110 -4.54 18.88 -8.36
CA PRO A 110 -3.17 18.49 -8.65
C PRO A 110 -2.39 19.62 -9.34
N GLN A 111 -1.07 19.57 -9.17
CA GLN A 111 -0.16 20.50 -9.82
C GLN A 111 0.48 19.84 -11.04
N PRO A 112 0.46 20.46 -12.23
CA PRO A 112 1.05 19.90 -13.44
C PRO A 112 2.48 19.40 -13.23
N ASN A 113 2.79 18.20 -13.73
CA ASN A 113 4.10 17.54 -13.65
C ASN A 113 4.63 17.25 -12.23
N ASN A 114 3.82 17.41 -11.18
CA ASN A 114 4.25 17.20 -9.80
C ASN A 114 3.44 16.11 -9.11
N ALA A 115 4.07 15.46 -8.14
CA ALA A 115 3.42 14.66 -7.12
C ALA A 115 3.34 15.49 -5.84
N ILE A 116 2.14 15.68 -5.31
CA ILE A 116 1.92 16.53 -4.12
C ILE A 116 1.24 15.76 -2.99
N VAL A 117 1.62 16.07 -1.75
CA VAL A 117 0.92 15.63 -0.54
C VAL A 117 0.46 16.87 0.22
N VAL A 118 -0.85 17.06 0.29
CA VAL A 118 -1.48 18.12 1.08
C VAL A 118 -1.69 17.61 2.50
N ASN A 119 -1.09 18.30 3.47
CA ASN A 119 -1.32 18.04 4.88
C ASN A 119 -2.42 18.95 5.40
N SER A 120 -3.67 18.50 5.35
CA SER A 120 -4.81 19.20 5.97
C SER A 120 -4.99 18.82 7.43
N CYS A 121 -4.08 18.03 8.01
CA CYS A 121 -4.11 17.72 9.43
C CYS A 121 -3.71 18.94 10.26
N ASN A 122 -4.14 18.96 11.53
CA ASN A 122 -3.77 20.00 12.50
C ASN A 122 -2.41 19.73 13.20
N TYR A 123 -1.60 18.83 12.64
CA TYR A 123 -0.29 18.44 13.13
C TYR A 123 0.71 18.31 11.99
N ASP A 124 2.00 18.36 12.31
CA ASP A 124 3.07 18.12 11.34
C ASP A 124 3.07 16.66 10.87
N VAL A 125 3.37 16.43 9.60
CA VAL A 125 3.71 15.11 9.07
C VAL A 125 5.10 15.13 8.46
N TYR A 126 5.67 13.94 8.24
CA TYR A 126 6.97 13.75 7.63
C TYR A 126 6.80 12.87 6.41
N VAL A 127 7.24 13.37 5.25
CA VAL A 127 7.17 12.68 3.96
C VAL A 127 8.55 12.20 3.55
N SER A 128 8.66 10.93 3.19
CA SER A 128 9.85 10.37 2.54
C SER A 128 9.48 9.82 1.19
N SER A 129 10.21 10.24 0.17
CA SER A 129 9.96 9.89 -1.22
C SER A 129 10.91 8.78 -1.67
N ILE A 130 10.47 7.54 -1.49
CA ILE A 130 11.31 6.36 -1.62
C ILE A 130 11.03 5.70 -2.96
N GLY A 131 12.09 5.37 -3.71
CA GLY A 131 12.02 4.60 -4.93
C GLY A 131 13.29 3.78 -5.10
N ASP A 132 13.32 2.96 -6.14
CA ASP A 132 14.54 2.28 -6.57
C ASP A 132 15.64 3.28 -7.02
N GLU A 133 16.88 2.81 -7.12
CA GLU A 133 18.01 3.60 -7.64
C GLU A 133 17.70 4.27 -9.00
N SER A 134 16.89 3.61 -9.83
CA SER A 134 16.49 4.07 -11.16
C SER A 134 15.69 5.36 -11.14
N CYS A 135 15.14 5.74 -9.99
CA CYS A 135 14.31 6.91 -9.82
C CYS A 135 15.11 8.18 -9.47
N GLY A 136 16.41 8.05 -9.21
CA GLY A 136 17.22 9.14 -8.67
C GLY A 136 16.91 9.45 -7.20
N PRO A 137 17.57 10.46 -6.61
CA PRO A 137 17.42 10.79 -5.20
C PRO A 137 16.00 11.28 -4.90
N GLY A 138 15.47 10.88 -3.74
CA GLY A 138 14.23 11.41 -3.17
C GLY A 138 14.49 12.13 -1.85
N ASN A 139 13.51 12.89 -1.38
CA ASN A 139 13.58 13.53 -0.07
C ASN A 139 13.37 12.51 1.05
N MET A 140 14.11 12.64 2.15
CA MET A 140 13.96 11.80 3.33
C MET A 140 13.49 12.64 4.51
N SER A 141 12.40 12.21 5.15
CA SER A 141 11.86 12.80 6.37
C SER A 141 11.58 14.31 6.27
N TYR A 142 11.07 14.74 5.11
CA TYR A 142 10.71 16.14 4.88
C TYR A 142 9.51 16.52 5.74
N ARG A 143 9.68 17.51 6.62
CA ARG A 143 8.61 18.01 7.49
C ARG A 143 7.60 18.83 6.68
N VAL A 144 6.33 18.48 6.78
CA VAL A 144 5.19 19.17 6.18
C VAL A 144 4.29 19.69 7.30
N PRO A 145 4.36 20.99 7.62
CA PRO A 145 3.50 21.60 8.63
C PRO A 145 2.00 21.44 8.35
N PRO A 146 1.13 21.65 9.36
CA PRO A 146 -0.31 21.77 9.15
C PRO A 146 -0.66 22.76 8.04
N ASN A 147 -1.69 22.44 7.26
CA ASN A 147 -2.21 23.26 6.17
C ASN A 147 -1.14 23.68 5.15
N SER A 148 -0.18 22.79 4.90
CA SER A 148 0.88 23.01 3.92
C SER A 148 0.98 21.83 2.95
N THR A 149 1.86 21.95 1.96
CA THR A 149 1.95 20.97 0.87
C THR A 149 3.40 20.57 0.64
N TYR A 150 3.65 19.27 0.61
CA TYR A 150 4.85 18.69 0.03
C TYR A 150 4.69 18.61 -1.48
N ILE A 151 5.72 18.98 -2.24
CA ILE A 151 5.71 18.98 -3.69
C ILE A 151 7.05 18.41 -4.17
N GLU A 152 6.99 17.46 -5.09
CA GLU A 152 8.15 17.05 -5.89
C GLU A 152 7.80 16.91 -7.37
N PRO A 153 8.76 17.10 -8.29
CA PRO A 153 8.57 16.72 -9.69
C PRO A 153 8.28 15.22 -9.79
N ILE A 154 7.35 14.83 -10.67
CA ILE A 154 7.13 13.40 -10.96
C ILE A 154 8.41 12.82 -11.55
N ARG A 155 8.97 11.83 -10.86
CA ARG A 155 10.20 11.16 -11.26
C ARG A 155 9.91 10.01 -12.23
N LYS A 156 10.77 9.86 -13.23
CA LYS A 156 10.71 8.79 -14.23
C LYS A 156 11.72 7.71 -13.86
N CYS A 157 11.22 6.60 -13.34
CA CYS A 157 12.02 5.42 -13.04
C CYS A 157 12.03 4.47 -14.25
N TYR A 158 13.00 3.56 -14.32
CA TYR A 158 13.04 2.49 -15.34
C TYR A 158 12.86 1.08 -14.77
N LYS A 159 12.83 0.92 -13.43
CA LYS A 159 12.59 -0.38 -12.77
C LYS A 159 11.30 -0.43 -11.92
N SER A 160 10.89 0.68 -11.29
CA SER A 160 9.81 0.69 -10.29
C SER A 160 8.99 2.00 -10.29
N GLY A 161 8.13 2.18 -9.29
CA GLY A 161 7.51 3.46 -8.93
C GLY A 161 8.21 4.19 -7.77
N ILE A 162 7.54 5.23 -7.30
CA ILE A 162 7.83 5.99 -6.08
C ILE A 162 6.74 5.74 -5.06
N ALA A 163 7.14 5.50 -3.81
CA ALA A 163 6.27 5.51 -2.64
C ALA A 163 6.58 6.76 -1.79
N LEU A 164 5.61 7.66 -1.70
CA LEU A 164 5.58 8.77 -0.75
C LEU A 164 5.09 8.22 0.60
N LYS A 165 6.04 7.86 1.46
CA LYS A 165 5.78 7.34 2.80
C LYS A 165 5.55 8.49 3.77
N VAL A 166 4.39 8.52 4.42
CA VAL A 166 3.98 9.61 5.30
C VAL A 166 3.77 9.13 6.74
N CYS A 167 4.36 9.82 7.71
CA CYS A 167 4.25 9.51 9.14
C CYS A 167 4.03 10.76 10.00
N LYS A 168 3.55 10.56 11.23
CA LYS A 168 3.50 11.62 12.28
C LYS A 168 4.89 11.93 12.87
N THR A 169 5.86 11.05 12.69
CA THR A 169 7.23 11.19 13.21
C THR A 169 8.25 10.90 12.11
N GLN A 170 9.51 11.29 12.35
CA GLN A 170 10.60 11.11 11.40
C GLN A 170 11.03 9.65 11.17
N GLU A 171 10.61 8.73 12.04
CA GLU A 171 11.16 7.36 12.11
C GLU A 171 10.53 6.38 11.10
N LEU A 172 9.54 6.80 10.29
CA LEU A 172 8.88 5.99 9.25
C LEU A 172 8.43 4.58 9.69
N LYS A 173 8.05 4.40 10.96
CA LYS A 173 7.73 3.06 11.50
C LYS A 173 6.48 2.43 10.89
N LYS A 174 5.44 3.23 10.67
CA LYS A 174 4.11 2.80 10.19
C LYS A 174 3.55 3.82 9.21
N PRO A 175 4.18 3.95 8.03
CA PRO A 175 3.81 4.98 7.08
C PRO A 175 2.52 4.65 6.36
N MET A 176 1.68 5.68 6.20
CA MET A 176 0.74 5.70 5.08
C MET A 176 1.56 5.76 3.78
N GLN A 177 1.16 5.03 2.75
CA GLN A 177 1.84 5.06 1.46
C GLN A 177 0.93 5.66 0.39
N PHE A 178 1.48 6.64 -0.34
CA PHE A 178 0.92 7.11 -1.59
C PHE A 178 1.90 6.78 -2.69
N GLU A 179 1.46 6.05 -3.71
CA GLU A 179 2.36 5.52 -4.72
C GLU A 179 2.08 6.18 -6.06
N TYR A 180 3.13 6.38 -6.86
CA TYR A 180 2.99 6.74 -8.25
C TYR A 180 4.06 6.07 -9.12
N THR A 181 3.69 5.72 -10.35
CA THR A 181 4.62 5.11 -11.32
C THR A 181 4.42 5.72 -12.69
N VAL A 182 5.49 6.23 -13.30
CA VAL A 182 5.45 6.64 -14.71
C VAL A 182 5.69 5.43 -15.60
N TRP A 183 4.75 5.17 -16.51
CA TRP A 183 4.82 4.03 -17.42
C TRP A 183 5.93 4.19 -18.46
N ASP A 184 6.21 3.12 -19.21
CA ASP A 184 7.25 3.12 -20.23
C ASP A 184 6.99 4.09 -21.39
N ASP A 185 5.73 4.43 -21.65
CA ASP A 185 5.34 5.46 -22.62
C ASP A 185 5.79 6.89 -22.23
N LYS A 186 6.23 7.07 -20.97
CA LYS A 186 6.64 8.33 -20.33
C LYS A 186 5.57 9.43 -20.35
N LYS A 187 4.32 9.07 -20.62
CA LYS A 187 3.14 9.95 -20.72
C LYS A 187 2.08 9.59 -19.70
N THR A 188 2.02 8.34 -19.26
CA THR A 188 1.04 7.87 -18.29
C THR A 188 1.69 7.77 -16.90
N VAL A 189 1.00 8.29 -15.88
CA VAL A 189 1.31 8.08 -14.47
C VAL A 189 0.16 7.29 -13.85
N SER A 190 0.48 6.16 -13.21
CA SER A 190 -0.44 5.49 -12.30
C SER A 190 -0.22 5.95 -10.87
N TYR A 191 -1.27 5.90 -10.05
CA TYR A 191 -1.23 6.28 -8.64
C TYR A 191 -2.29 5.54 -7.82
N ASP A 192 -2.02 5.38 -6.54
CA ASP A 192 -2.91 4.68 -5.61
C ASP A 192 -2.66 5.12 -4.15
N ILE A 193 -3.56 4.67 -3.28
CA ILE A 193 -3.47 4.80 -1.82
C ILE A 193 -3.22 3.41 -1.26
N SER A 194 -2.23 3.27 -0.37
CA SER A 194 -1.89 2.00 0.26
C SER A 194 -1.79 2.14 1.78
N TYR A 195 -2.61 1.33 2.47
CA TYR A 195 -2.62 1.23 3.92
C TYR A 195 -1.71 0.09 4.43
N LEU A 196 -1.09 -0.68 3.54
CA LEU A 196 -0.46 -1.97 3.88
C LEU A 196 0.65 -1.86 4.94
N ASP A 197 1.39 -0.74 4.95
CA ASP A 197 2.50 -0.52 5.89
C ASP A 197 2.06 0.00 7.28
N CYS A 198 0.91 0.68 7.36
CA CYS A 198 0.41 1.28 8.60
C CYS A 198 -0.73 0.48 9.25
N MET A 199 -1.49 -0.25 8.45
CA MET A 199 -2.62 -1.07 8.90
C MET A 199 -2.11 -2.25 9.71
N VAL A 200 -2.89 -2.66 10.71
CA VAL A 200 -2.67 -3.88 11.48
C VAL A 200 -3.91 -4.76 11.38
N GLU A 201 -3.75 -5.99 10.93
CA GLU A 201 -4.84 -6.96 10.91
C GLU A 201 -4.78 -7.85 12.16
N ARG A 202 -5.92 -8.01 12.86
CA ARG A 202 -6.08 -8.89 14.02
C ARG A 202 -7.48 -9.50 14.02
N ASP A 203 -7.57 -10.81 14.12
CA ASP A 203 -8.85 -11.54 14.21
C ASP A 203 -9.86 -11.19 13.10
N GLY A 204 -9.37 -10.94 11.88
CA GLY A 204 -10.17 -10.52 10.73
C GLY A 204 -10.62 -9.06 10.73
N PHE A 205 -10.21 -8.27 11.73
CA PHE A 205 -10.41 -6.82 11.80
C PHE A 205 -9.16 -6.08 11.34
N LYS A 206 -9.35 -5.04 10.52
CA LYS A 206 -8.27 -4.15 10.06
C LYS A 206 -8.30 -2.85 10.85
N ASP A 207 -7.23 -2.62 11.59
CA ASP A 207 -7.01 -1.41 12.38
C ASP A 207 -6.15 -0.41 11.58
N PHE A 208 -6.74 0.77 11.33
CA PHE A 208 -6.12 1.87 10.59
C PHE A 208 -5.65 3.01 11.50
N THR A 209 -5.69 2.86 12.83
CA THR A 209 -5.36 3.94 13.79
C THR A 209 -3.93 4.48 13.64
N GLN A 210 -3.01 3.70 13.09
CA GLN A 210 -1.63 4.12 12.84
C GLN A 210 -1.42 4.75 11.45
N CYS A 211 -2.44 4.72 10.59
CA CYS A 211 -2.41 5.33 9.27
C CYS A 211 -2.69 6.81 9.39
N VAL A 212 -1.63 7.61 9.30
CA VAL A 212 -1.72 9.07 9.40
C VAL A 212 -2.77 9.63 8.43
N GLY A 213 -3.60 10.55 8.93
CA GLY A 213 -4.63 11.22 8.15
C GLY A 213 -5.96 10.46 8.05
N HIS A 214 -5.98 9.15 8.31
CA HIS A 214 -7.18 8.33 8.16
C HIS A 214 -8.30 8.75 9.11
N GLU A 215 -7.96 9.30 10.28
CA GLU A 215 -8.92 9.81 11.28
C GLU A 215 -9.80 10.96 10.77
N ARG A 216 -9.45 11.58 9.63
CA ARG A 216 -10.15 12.71 9.02
C ARG A 216 -10.28 12.54 7.50
N GLY A 217 -10.16 11.31 7.02
CA GLY A 217 -10.31 10.96 5.62
C GLY A 217 -9.10 11.23 4.75
N ILE A 218 -9.03 10.49 3.65
CA ILE A 218 -7.95 10.53 2.67
C ILE A 218 -8.57 10.72 1.29
N GLN A 219 -7.91 11.48 0.42
CA GLN A 219 -8.25 11.48 -0.99
C GLN A 219 -7.03 11.52 -1.89
N ALA A 220 -7.17 10.96 -3.08
CA ALA A 220 -6.18 11.00 -4.13
C ALA A 220 -6.84 11.32 -5.46
N THR A 221 -6.17 12.11 -6.29
CA THR A 221 -6.65 12.45 -7.62
C THR A 221 -5.50 12.80 -8.54
N ALA A 222 -5.81 12.85 -9.83
CA ALA A 222 -4.96 13.44 -10.85
C ALA A 222 -5.78 14.47 -11.63
N GLY A 223 -5.27 15.01 -12.73
CA GLY A 223 -5.96 16.10 -13.42
C GLY A 223 -7.36 15.75 -13.89
N LYS A 224 -8.04 16.75 -14.46
CA LYS A 224 -9.45 16.66 -14.86
C LYS A 224 -9.75 15.38 -15.65
N ASN A 225 -10.86 14.72 -15.30
CA ASN A 225 -11.36 13.47 -15.87
C ASN A 225 -10.53 12.21 -15.56
N CYS A 226 -9.56 12.28 -14.66
CA CYS A 226 -8.86 11.11 -14.16
C CYS A 226 -9.54 10.52 -12.91
N PRO A 227 -9.32 9.23 -12.59
CA PRO A 227 -9.92 8.61 -11.43
C PRO A 227 -9.67 9.39 -10.13
N ALA A 228 -10.65 9.43 -9.25
CA ALA A 228 -10.49 9.99 -7.91
C ALA A 228 -10.81 8.91 -6.88
N PHE A 229 -10.05 8.92 -5.81
CA PHE A 229 -10.17 7.97 -4.70
C PHE A 229 -10.49 8.76 -3.44
N HIS A 230 -11.53 8.32 -2.73
CA HIS A 230 -11.99 8.97 -1.51
C HIS A 230 -12.18 7.90 -0.43
N CYS A 231 -11.43 8.04 0.64
CA CYS A 231 -11.55 7.20 1.82
C CYS A 231 -12.18 8.02 2.93
N LEU A 232 -13.36 7.58 3.38
CA LEU A 232 -14.04 8.19 4.51
C LEU A 232 -13.21 8.07 5.79
N ALA A 233 -13.38 9.03 6.69
CA ALA A 233 -12.73 9.02 7.98
C ALA A 233 -13.11 7.77 8.77
N GLU A 234 -12.13 7.09 9.37
CA GLU A 234 -12.32 5.94 10.27
C GLU A 234 -13.09 4.74 9.66
N ILE A 235 -13.19 4.65 8.33
CA ILE A 235 -13.90 3.59 7.62
C ILE A 235 -12.94 2.85 6.70
N GLU A 236 -12.96 1.51 6.71
CA GLU A 236 -12.16 0.70 5.78
C GLU A 236 -12.43 1.12 4.32
N CYS A 237 -11.37 1.45 3.61
CA CYS A 237 -11.41 2.00 2.27
C CYS A 237 -11.10 0.94 1.18
N GLY A 238 -11.65 -0.26 1.33
CA GLY A 238 -11.27 -1.41 0.49
C GLY A 238 -11.57 -1.27 -1.01
N LEU A 239 -12.39 -0.30 -1.44
CA LEU A 239 -12.67 -0.05 -2.87
C LEU A 239 -11.79 1.02 -3.51
N HIS A 240 -11.13 1.85 -2.70
CA HIS A 240 -10.36 3.01 -3.18
C HIS A 240 -8.91 3.03 -2.67
N ALA A 241 -8.49 2.00 -1.92
CA ALA A 241 -7.14 1.86 -1.42
C ALA A 241 -6.76 0.38 -1.22
N TYR A 242 -5.46 0.09 -1.26
CA TYR A 242 -4.93 -1.21 -0.90
C TYR A 242 -5.01 -1.44 0.60
N THR A 243 -5.93 -2.32 1.00
CA THR A 243 -6.02 -2.88 2.37
C THR A 243 -5.72 -4.39 2.40
N VAL A 244 -5.39 -4.96 1.24
CA VAL A 244 -4.92 -6.34 1.05
C VAL A 244 -3.80 -6.30 0.00
N PRO A 245 -2.67 -7.00 0.21
CA PRO A 245 -1.60 -7.08 -0.78
C PRO A 245 -2.12 -7.51 -2.15
N GLU A 246 -1.64 -6.85 -3.21
CA GLU A 246 -2.03 -7.12 -4.61
C GLU A 246 -3.54 -7.09 -4.86
N PHE A 247 -4.31 -6.42 -4.00
CA PHE A 247 -5.77 -6.44 -4.04
C PHE A 247 -6.34 -7.87 -4.00
N GLY A 248 -5.63 -8.82 -3.38
CA GLY A 248 -5.98 -10.23 -3.40
C GLY A 248 -5.97 -10.85 -4.80
N TYR A 249 -5.25 -10.27 -5.75
CA TYR A 249 -5.22 -10.64 -7.17
C TYR A 249 -6.58 -10.56 -7.87
N MET A 250 -7.50 -9.77 -7.30
CA MET A 250 -8.82 -9.55 -7.88
C MET A 250 -8.76 -8.47 -8.97
N PRO A 251 -9.64 -8.52 -9.98
CA PRO A 251 -9.77 -7.43 -10.94
C PRO A 251 -10.28 -6.15 -10.25
N GLY A 252 -9.95 -4.99 -10.83
CA GLY A 252 -10.42 -3.70 -10.33
C GLY A 252 -9.62 -3.15 -9.15
N ALA A 253 -8.33 -3.47 -9.07
CA ALA A 253 -7.43 -2.86 -8.11
C ALA A 253 -7.54 -1.31 -8.12
N PRO A 254 -7.42 -0.64 -6.97
CA PRO A 254 -7.69 0.78 -6.80
C PRO A 254 -6.53 1.64 -7.32
N VAL A 255 -6.18 1.46 -8.59
CA VAL A 255 -5.10 2.17 -9.27
C VAL A 255 -5.69 3.13 -10.29
N GLY A 256 -5.40 4.41 -10.11
CA GLY A 256 -5.73 5.46 -11.05
C GLY A 256 -4.63 5.57 -12.11
N ALA A 257 -5.00 6.05 -13.29
CA ALA A 257 -4.04 6.38 -14.34
C ALA A 257 -4.43 7.69 -15.03
N CYS A 258 -3.45 8.52 -15.34
CA CYS A 258 -3.64 9.83 -15.93
C CYS A 258 -2.41 10.27 -16.74
N ASP A 259 -2.53 11.36 -17.50
CA ASP A 259 -1.35 11.95 -18.15
C ASP A 259 -0.40 12.53 -17.09
N VAL A 260 0.90 12.26 -17.20
CA VAL A 260 1.96 12.76 -16.30
C VAL A 260 1.90 14.29 -16.15
N GLU A 261 1.63 15.00 -17.25
CA GLU A 261 1.58 16.46 -17.29
C GLU A 261 0.47 17.04 -16.40
N LYS A 262 -0.55 16.24 -16.07
CA LYS A 262 -1.65 16.66 -15.20
C LYS A 262 -1.29 16.61 -13.71
N GLY A 263 -0.20 15.93 -13.35
CA GLY A 263 0.20 15.74 -11.96
C GLY A 263 -0.66 14.74 -11.18
N VAL A 264 -0.20 14.39 -9.99
CA VAL A 264 -0.91 13.57 -9.01
C VAL A 264 -0.95 14.28 -7.66
N ALA A 265 -2.05 14.15 -6.94
CA ALA A 265 -2.24 14.76 -5.64
C ALA A 265 -2.83 13.79 -4.65
N PHE A 266 -2.30 13.84 -3.44
CA PHE A 266 -2.77 13.10 -2.28
C PHE A 266 -3.06 14.08 -1.15
N GLU A 267 -4.01 13.75 -0.30
CA GLU A 267 -4.36 14.56 0.85
C GLU A 267 -4.65 13.72 2.10
N LEU A 268 -4.08 14.19 3.20
CA LEU A 268 -4.32 13.68 4.55
C LEU A 268 -5.32 14.57 5.26
N CYS A 269 -6.18 13.98 6.10
CA CYS A 269 -7.19 14.69 6.86
C CYS A 269 -8.10 15.58 6.00
N ALA A 270 -8.60 15.03 4.89
CA ALA A 270 -9.35 15.78 3.87
C ALA A 270 -10.59 16.51 4.41
N GLU A 271 -11.22 15.99 5.46
CA GLU A 271 -12.37 16.62 6.14
C GLU A 271 -12.04 18.01 6.71
N ASN A 272 -10.78 18.27 7.06
CA ASN A 272 -10.37 19.54 7.64
C ASN A 272 -10.28 20.69 6.62
N ARG A 273 -10.25 20.38 5.31
CA ARG A 273 -10.19 21.40 4.25
C ARG A 273 -11.60 21.84 3.86
N ALA A 274 -12.19 22.69 4.68
CA ALA A 274 -13.46 23.36 4.41
C ALA A 274 -13.28 24.58 3.50
#